data_AF-A0A7S2C0W2-F1
#
_entry.id   AF-A0A7S2C0W2-F1
#
_cell.length_a   1.000
_cell.length_b   1.000
_cell.length_c   1.000
_cell.angle_alpha   90.00
_cell.angle_beta   90.00
_cell.angle_gamma   90.00
#
_symmetry.space_group_name_H-M   'P 1'
#
loop_
_entity.id
_entity.type
_entity.pdbx_description
1 polymer ?
#
loop_
_entity_poly.entity_id
_entity_poly.type
_entity_poly.pdbx_seq_one_letter_code
_entity_poly.pdbx_strand_id
1 'polypeptide(L)'
;MQGAYLSAPVGSELSALLASDRERYERRIARAKAKEYPRRTPEGWTKAGYANSGLIEQLSRTVPDLLPSVNANALSEADFADLYERGSQPVIVRGLCNSWPAVREARWSAESLLHEYGEDRFKVGEDDDGYPVYVKLKYFIQYMMETKDDSPLYIFDSSFAERESTRSMRHDWTLPKFFTDDLFKLVGERRRPPYRWLVLGPERSGSYIHIDPLGTSAWNALLAGRKCWACFRPSTPKEVVQPPKHEGGREAIAWFAHVYPKLVVAEDEVARRPPTRSEARTPSLVWPPH
;
A
#
# COMPACT_ATOMS: atom_id res chain seq x y z
N MET A 1 16.54 5.13 -17.64
CA MET A 1 16.02 6.46 -17.29
C MET A 1 16.07 6.58 -15.78
N GLN A 2 16.88 7.51 -15.27
CA GLN A 2 17.09 7.74 -13.84
C GLN A 2 15.78 8.14 -13.17
N GLY A 3 15.24 7.27 -12.32
CA GLY A 3 14.09 7.57 -11.49
C GLY A 3 14.53 8.50 -10.37
N ALA A 4 14.04 9.74 -10.39
CA ALA A 4 14.23 10.71 -9.33
C ALA A 4 13.82 10.08 -8.00
N TYR A 5 14.79 9.97 -7.09
CA TYR A 5 14.58 9.56 -5.72
C TYR A 5 13.72 10.63 -5.03
N LEU A 6 12.78 10.21 -4.18
CA LEU A 6 12.16 11.07 -3.16
C LEU A 6 13.16 11.40 -2.03
N SER A 7 14.41 11.68 -2.40
CA SER A 7 15.39 12.38 -1.57
C SER A 7 15.61 13.82 -2.07
N ALA A 8 14.77 14.30 -2.99
CA ALA A 8 14.77 15.71 -3.34
C ALA A 8 14.48 16.53 -2.07
N PRO A 9 15.24 17.62 -1.81
CA PRO A 9 14.88 18.53 -0.73
C PRO A 9 13.43 18.92 -0.93
N VAL A 10 12.68 18.91 0.17
CA VAL A 10 11.29 19.36 0.22
C VAL A 10 11.17 20.62 -0.64
N GLY A 11 10.38 20.57 -1.72
CA GLY A 11 10.16 21.76 -2.54
C GLY A 11 9.75 22.91 -1.62
N SER A 12 10.27 24.11 -1.86
CA SER A 12 9.98 25.29 -1.04
C SER A 12 8.47 25.50 -0.83
N GLU A 13 7.68 25.07 -1.81
CA GLU A 13 6.21 25.08 -1.80
C GLU A 13 5.59 24.12 -0.78
N LEU A 14 6.04 22.86 -0.70
CA LEU A 14 5.53 21.91 0.29
C LEU A 14 5.90 22.36 1.72
N SER A 15 7.08 22.94 1.91
CA SER A 15 7.50 23.52 3.19
C SER A 15 6.60 24.68 3.61
N ALA A 16 6.20 25.55 2.67
CA ALA A 16 5.28 26.65 2.93
C ALA A 16 3.88 26.14 3.29
N LEU A 17 3.37 25.13 2.58
CA LEU A 17 2.06 24.50 2.87
C LEU A 17 2.04 23.79 4.23
N LEU A 18 3.18 23.26 4.68
CA LEU A 18 3.34 22.58 5.97
C LEU A 18 3.70 23.52 7.11
N ALA A 19 3.79 24.85 6.87
CA ALA A 19 4.01 25.85 7.92
C ALA A 19 2.84 25.83 8.91
N SER A 20 2.95 24.96 9.91
CA SER A 20 1.91 24.70 10.90
C SER A 20 2.52 24.74 12.29
N ASP A 21 1.65 24.95 13.27
CA ASP A 21 2.00 24.87 14.69
C ASP A 21 2.60 23.49 15.00
N ARG A 22 3.93 23.45 15.19
CA ARG A 22 4.73 22.25 15.44
C ARG A 22 4.18 21.46 16.62
N GLU A 23 3.84 22.14 17.71
CA GLU A 23 3.33 21.52 18.94
C GLU A 23 1.97 20.84 18.67
N ARG A 24 1.12 21.51 17.89
CA ARG A 24 -0.17 20.95 17.46
C ARG A 24 0.01 19.73 16.56
N TYR A 25 0.95 19.76 15.62
CA TYR A 25 1.28 18.61 14.77
C TYR A 25 1.73 17.41 15.63
N GLU A 26 2.75 17.60 16.48
CA GLU A 26 3.31 16.54 17.32
C GLU A 26 2.26 15.92 18.24
N ARG A 27 1.44 16.76 18.88
CA ARG A 27 0.33 16.31 19.73
C ARG A 27 -0.71 15.48 18.96
N ARG A 28 -1.00 15.82 17.69
CA ARG A 28 -1.98 15.09 16.87
C ARG A 28 -1.45 13.74 16.43
N ILE A 29 -0.18 13.66 16.02
CA ILE A 29 0.46 12.40 15.66
C ILE A 29 0.61 11.49 16.88
N ALA A 30 1.08 12.02 18.01
CA ALA A 30 1.21 11.24 19.25
C ALA A 30 -0.14 10.67 19.71
N ARG A 31 -1.22 11.46 19.62
CA ARG A 31 -2.57 10.98 19.92
C ARG A 31 -3.04 9.87 18.98
N ALA A 32 -2.75 9.97 17.69
CA ALA A 32 -3.12 8.93 16.73
C ALA A 32 -2.35 7.63 17.00
N LYS A 33 -1.04 7.73 17.23
CA LYS A 33 -0.18 6.60 17.64
C LYS A 33 -0.69 5.89 18.89
N ALA A 34 -1.03 6.66 19.93
CA ALA A 34 -1.53 6.12 21.19
C ALA A 34 -2.93 5.48 21.08
N LYS A 35 -3.73 5.89 20.09
CA LYS A 35 -5.03 5.25 19.80
C LYS A 35 -4.86 3.94 19.03
N GLU A 36 -4.02 3.95 17.99
CA GLU A 36 -3.78 2.78 17.14
C GLU A 36 -3.07 1.65 17.88
N TYR A 37 -2.04 2.01 18.67
CA TYR A 37 -1.27 1.04 19.44
C TYR A 37 -1.18 1.48 20.90
N PRO A 38 -2.26 1.34 21.71
CA PRO A 38 -2.30 1.83 23.09
C PRO A 38 -1.23 1.24 24.00
N ARG A 39 -0.74 0.03 23.67
CA ARG A 39 0.29 -0.68 24.43
C ARG A 39 1.72 -0.41 23.94
N ARG A 40 1.91 0.34 22.86
CA ARG A 40 3.24 0.65 22.30
C ARG A 40 3.79 1.90 22.96
N THR A 41 4.92 1.78 23.68
CA THR A 41 5.62 2.93 24.26
C THR A 41 6.22 3.81 23.15
N PRO A 42 6.57 5.08 23.43
CA PRO A 42 7.23 5.95 22.46
C PRO A 42 8.48 5.32 21.82
N GLU A 43 9.33 4.66 22.61
CA GLU A 43 10.55 3.98 22.14
C GLU A 43 10.21 2.72 21.31
N GLY A 44 9.06 2.11 21.60
CA GLY A 44 8.56 0.94 20.87
C GLY A 44 8.28 1.21 19.39
N TRP A 45 8.09 2.47 18.99
CA TRP A 45 7.90 2.86 17.59
C TRP A 45 9.16 2.75 16.75
N THR A 46 10.35 2.77 17.37
CA THR A 46 11.65 2.80 16.67
C THR A 46 12.63 1.75 17.19
N LYS A 47 12.12 0.77 17.96
CA LYS A 47 12.93 -0.22 18.69
C LYS A 47 13.76 -1.11 17.76
N ALA A 48 13.23 -1.50 16.61
CA ALA A 48 13.92 -2.34 15.63
C ALA A 48 14.92 -1.55 14.78
N GLY A 49 14.77 -0.21 14.71
CA GLY A 49 15.71 0.67 14.03
C GLY A 49 15.70 0.52 12.51
N TYR A 50 14.60 0.08 11.91
CA TYR A 50 14.52 -0.22 10.46
C TYR A 50 14.77 1.02 9.59
N ALA A 51 14.50 2.23 10.10
CA ALA A 51 14.79 3.47 9.38
C ALA A 51 16.29 3.64 9.03
N ASN A 52 17.20 3.00 9.77
CA ASN A 52 18.65 3.10 9.55
C ASN A 52 19.29 1.74 9.21
N SER A 53 18.50 0.68 9.00
CA SER A 53 19.04 -0.67 8.83
C SER A 53 19.49 -1.00 7.39
N GLY A 54 19.12 -0.16 6.42
CA GLY A 54 19.33 -0.46 4.99
C GLY A 54 18.39 -1.54 4.44
N LEU A 55 17.46 -2.07 5.25
CA LEU A 55 16.57 -3.17 4.87
C LEU A 55 15.75 -2.85 3.61
N ILE A 56 15.22 -1.64 3.49
CA ILE A 56 14.41 -1.25 2.32
C ILE A 56 15.26 -1.21 1.04
N GLU A 57 16.46 -0.66 1.13
CA GLU A 57 17.40 -0.64 0.01
C GLU A 57 17.80 -2.06 -0.39
N GLN A 58 18.10 -2.92 0.59
CA GLN A 58 18.37 -4.34 0.36
C GLN A 58 17.19 -5.02 -0.34
N LEU A 59 15.98 -4.95 0.21
CA LEU A 59 14.78 -5.56 -0.38
C LEU A 59 14.52 -5.04 -1.80
N SER A 60 14.77 -3.75 -2.05
CA SER A 60 14.62 -3.17 -3.38
C SER A 60 15.56 -3.78 -4.42
N ARG A 61 16.67 -4.39 -3.99
CA ARG A 61 17.66 -5.04 -4.86
C ARG A 61 17.52 -6.56 -4.89
N THR A 62 17.08 -7.17 -3.78
CA THR A 62 17.10 -8.63 -3.60
C THR A 62 15.75 -9.29 -3.85
N VAL A 63 14.63 -8.57 -3.72
CA VAL A 63 13.31 -9.16 -4.01
C VAL A 63 13.15 -9.26 -5.53
N PRO A 64 13.06 -10.49 -6.08
CA PRO A 64 12.93 -10.69 -7.52
C PRO A 64 11.54 -10.24 -7.97
N ASP A 65 11.46 -9.75 -9.20
CA ASP A 65 10.17 -9.41 -9.79
C ASP A 65 9.65 -10.58 -10.62
N LEU A 66 8.91 -11.47 -9.98
CA LEU A 66 8.45 -12.73 -10.59
C LEU A 66 7.07 -12.65 -11.24
N LEU A 67 6.36 -11.52 -11.11
CA LEU A 67 5.00 -11.41 -11.63
C LEU A 67 5.03 -11.10 -13.14
N PRO A 68 4.15 -11.74 -13.94
CA PRO A 68 4.03 -11.40 -15.35
C PRO A 68 3.59 -9.94 -15.50
N SER A 69 4.18 -9.24 -16.48
CA SER A 69 3.93 -7.81 -16.71
C SER A 69 3.49 -7.55 -18.14
N VAL A 70 2.25 -7.07 -18.30
CA VAL A 70 1.60 -6.88 -19.60
C VAL A 70 1.14 -5.44 -19.79
N ASN A 71 1.10 -4.97 -21.04
CA ASN A 71 0.57 -3.65 -21.36
C ASN A 71 -0.94 -3.74 -21.58
N ALA A 72 -1.71 -2.83 -20.97
CA ALA A 72 -3.17 -2.80 -21.07
C ALA A 72 -3.71 -2.70 -22.50
N ASN A 73 -2.96 -2.06 -23.41
CA ASN A 73 -3.35 -1.91 -24.82
C ASN A 73 -3.18 -3.21 -25.61
N ALA A 74 -2.35 -4.13 -25.12
CA ALA A 74 -2.10 -5.43 -25.73
C ALA A 74 -2.88 -6.57 -25.06
N LEU A 75 -3.76 -6.25 -24.10
CA LEU A 75 -4.55 -7.22 -23.36
C LEU A 75 -6.04 -6.95 -23.52
N SER A 76 -6.76 -7.88 -24.15
CA SER A 76 -8.22 -7.83 -24.25
C SER A 76 -8.86 -8.30 -22.92
N GLU A 77 -10.14 -7.99 -22.71
CA GLU A 77 -10.88 -8.44 -21.52
C GLU A 77 -11.01 -9.98 -21.49
N ALA A 78 -11.24 -10.61 -22.65
CA ALA A 78 -11.30 -12.07 -22.76
C ALA A 78 -9.94 -12.72 -22.45
N ASP A 79 -8.84 -12.19 -22.99
CA ASP A 79 -7.50 -12.70 -22.68
C ASP A 79 -7.16 -12.51 -21.21
N PHE A 80 -7.56 -11.39 -20.61
CA PHE A 80 -7.38 -11.17 -19.17
C PHE A 80 -8.13 -12.23 -18.35
N ALA A 81 -9.40 -12.48 -18.70
CA ALA A 81 -10.23 -13.47 -18.02
C ALA A 81 -9.63 -14.88 -18.13
N ASP A 82 -9.17 -15.28 -19.31
CA ASP A 82 -8.67 -16.64 -19.55
C ASP A 82 -7.25 -16.87 -19.03
N LEU A 83 -6.36 -15.88 -19.14
CA LEU A 83 -4.95 -16.02 -18.75
C LEU A 83 -4.71 -15.75 -17.27
N TYR A 84 -5.50 -14.88 -16.65
CA TYR A 84 -5.23 -14.37 -15.29
C TYR A 84 -6.37 -14.58 -14.32
N GLU A 85 -7.60 -14.21 -14.67
CA GLU A 85 -8.72 -14.25 -13.73
C GLU A 85 -9.16 -15.68 -13.41
N ARG A 86 -9.46 -16.49 -14.42
CA ARG A 86 -9.99 -17.87 -14.26
C ARG A 86 -9.02 -18.80 -13.53
N GLY A 87 -7.73 -18.59 -13.74
CA GLY A 87 -6.66 -19.40 -13.14
C GLY A 87 -6.11 -18.84 -11.84
N SER A 88 -6.68 -17.75 -11.31
CA SER A 88 -6.19 -17.05 -10.12
C SER A 88 -4.69 -16.73 -10.21
N GLN A 89 -4.24 -16.26 -11.37
CA GLN A 89 -2.85 -15.90 -11.60
C GLN A 89 -2.65 -14.40 -11.42
N PRO A 90 -1.83 -13.95 -10.45
CA PRO A 90 -1.52 -12.54 -10.30
C PRO A 90 -0.74 -12.00 -11.48
N VAL A 91 -1.04 -10.76 -11.87
CA VAL A 91 -0.46 -10.07 -13.02
C VAL A 91 -0.27 -8.58 -12.74
N ILE A 92 0.81 -8.03 -13.30
CA ILE A 92 1.06 -6.60 -13.40
C ILE A 92 0.49 -6.09 -14.73
N VAL A 93 -0.49 -5.19 -14.67
CA VAL A 93 -1.01 -4.53 -15.87
C VAL A 93 -0.56 -3.06 -15.91
N ARG A 94 0.23 -2.73 -16.94
CA ARG A 94 0.81 -1.40 -17.14
C ARG A 94 -0.07 -0.53 -18.04
N GLY A 95 -0.11 0.76 -17.76
CA GLY A 95 -0.77 1.77 -18.61
C GLY A 95 -2.26 1.99 -18.36
N LEU A 96 -2.90 1.24 -17.46
CA LEU A 96 -4.33 1.39 -17.14
C LEU A 96 -4.68 2.74 -16.50
N CYS A 97 -3.74 3.34 -15.77
CA CYS A 97 -3.99 4.57 -15.00
C CYS A 97 -3.60 5.84 -15.78
N ASN A 98 -3.03 5.72 -16.99
CA ASN A 98 -2.41 6.85 -17.69
C ASN A 98 -3.42 7.96 -18.06
N SER A 99 -4.68 7.61 -18.27
CA SER A 99 -5.75 8.54 -18.61
C SER A 99 -6.44 9.15 -17.39
N TRP A 100 -6.15 8.65 -16.18
CA TRP A 100 -6.80 9.11 -14.95
C TRP A 100 -6.36 10.54 -14.63
N PRO A 101 -7.29 11.46 -14.28
CA PRO A 101 -6.92 12.81 -13.82
C PRO A 101 -5.91 12.79 -12.66
N ALA A 102 -6.00 11.80 -11.76
CA ALA A 102 -5.02 11.59 -10.68
C ALA A 102 -3.57 11.56 -11.19
N VAL A 103 -3.34 10.96 -12.36
CA VAL A 103 -2.02 10.80 -12.98
C VAL A 103 -1.76 11.91 -13.99
N ARG A 104 -2.65 12.08 -14.99
CA ARG A 104 -2.46 12.99 -16.13
C ARG A 104 -2.35 14.46 -15.71
N GLU A 105 -3.08 14.83 -14.67
CA GLU A 105 -3.13 16.20 -14.15
C GLU A 105 -2.40 16.33 -12.81
N ALA A 106 -1.66 15.28 -12.40
CA ALA A 106 -0.91 15.22 -11.15
C ALA A 106 -1.72 15.54 -9.87
N ARG A 107 -3.06 15.36 -9.90
CA ARG A 107 -3.94 15.67 -8.77
C ARG A 107 -3.61 14.87 -7.51
N TRP A 108 -3.00 13.69 -7.67
CA TRP A 108 -2.59 12.84 -6.55
C TRP A 108 -1.08 12.93 -6.29
N SER A 109 -0.47 14.09 -6.54
CA SER A 109 0.85 14.47 -6.00
C SER A 109 0.75 14.88 -4.52
N ALA A 110 1.85 14.86 -3.79
CA ALA A 110 1.84 15.27 -2.37
C ALA A 110 1.42 16.74 -2.23
N GLU A 111 1.89 17.59 -3.15
CA GLU A 111 1.60 19.01 -3.23
C GLU A 111 0.12 19.28 -3.51
N SER A 112 -0.44 18.65 -4.56
CA SER A 112 -1.86 18.83 -4.91
C SER A 112 -2.79 18.32 -3.83
N LEU A 113 -2.50 17.14 -3.27
CA LEU A 113 -3.29 16.58 -2.18
C LEU A 113 -3.24 17.45 -0.92
N LEU A 114 -2.06 17.98 -0.58
CA LEU A 114 -1.91 18.88 0.56
C LEU A 114 -2.67 20.19 0.36
N HIS A 115 -2.60 20.76 -0.85
CA HIS A 115 -3.30 21.99 -1.20
C HIS A 115 -4.83 21.82 -1.15
N GLU A 116 -5.37 20.76 -1.75
CA GLU A 116 -6.83 20.56 -1.86
C GLU A 116 -7.45 19.97 -0.59
N TYR A 117 -6.77 19.01 0.06
CA TYR A 117 -7.34 18.21 1.15
C TYR A 117 -6.54 18.29 2.46
N GLY A 118 -5.62 19.24 2.60
CA GLY A 118 -4.73 19.36 3.78
C GLY A 118 -5.47 19.45 5.12
N GLU A 119 -6.66 20.06 5.14
CA GLU A 119 -7.50 20.21 6.32
C GLU A 119 -8.45 19.03 6.58
N ASP A 120 -8.62 18.15 5.59
CA ASP A 120 -9.46 16.96 5.67
C ASP A 120 -8.80 15.85 6.45
N ARG A 121 -9.64 15.02 7.06
CA ARG A 121 -9.20 13.91 7.90
C ARG A 121 -9.30 12.60 7.14
N PHE A 122 -8.23 11.82 7.24
CA PHE A 122 -8.14 10.48 6.66
C PHE A 122 -7.89 9.44 7.74
N LYS A 123 -8.47 8.26 7.55
CA LYS A 123 -8.32 7.14 8.48
C LYS A 123 -6.88 6.62 8.42
N VAL A 124 -6.21 6.57 9.56
CA VAL A 124 -4.83 6.07 9.71
C VAL A 124 -4.75 4.79 10.55
N GLY A 125 -5.90 4.26 10.97
CA GLY A 125 -5.96 3.25 12.01
C GLY A 125 -7.35 2.98 12.62
N GLU A 126 -7.40 2.09 13.60
CA GLU A 126 -8.51 1.73 14.48
C GLU A 126 -8.01 1.57 15.93
N ASP A 127 -8.75 2.05 16.92
CA ASP A 127 -8.40 1.81 18.33
C ASP A 127 -8.86 0.42 18.83
N ASP A 128 -8.53 0.07 20.07
CA ASP A 128 -8.83 -1.25 20.67
C ASP A 128 -10.33 -1.61 20.66
N ASP A 129 -11.21 -0.62 20.55
CA ASP A 129 -12.68 -0.79 20.46
C ASP A 129 -13.19 -0.82 19.00
N GLY A 130 -12.29 -0.74 18.02
CA GLY A 130 -12.59 -0.72 16.59
C GLY A 130 -13.04 0.65 16.07
N TYR A 131 -12.90 1.74 16.83
CA TYR A 131 -13.25 3.06 16.33
C TYR A 131 -12.14 3.60 15.43
N PRO A 132 -12.49 4.19 14.28
CA PRO A 132 -11.51 4.68 13.33
C PRO A 132 -10.70 5.86 13.88
N VAL A 133 -9.38 5.80 13.73
CA VAL A 133 -8.44 6.86 14.09
C VAL A 133 -8.19 7.73 12.87
N TYR A 134 -8.41 9.03 13.02
CA TYR A 134 -8.32 9.99 11.93
C TYR A 134 -7.27 11.08 12.20
N VAL A 135 -6.51 11.44 11.17
CA VAL A 135 -5.52 12.53 11.20
C VAL A 135 -5.76 13.47 10.01
N LYS A 136 -5.52 14.77 10.19
CA LYS A 136 -5.58 15.72 9.05
C LYS A 136 -4.47 15.43 8.07
N LEU A 137 -4.76 15.48 6.78
CA LEU A 137 -3.79 15.13 5.74
C LEU A 137 -2.49 15.91 5.84
N LYS A 138 -2.53 17.20 6.16
CA LYS A 138 -1.32 18.01 6.33
C LYS A 138 -0.38 17.48 7.42
N TYR A 139 -0.93 17.01 8.54
CA TYR A 139 -0.12 16.43 9.61
C TYR A 139 0.42 15.07 9.18
N PHE A 140 -0.35 14.30 8.42
CA PHE A 140 0.10 13.01 7.91
C PHE A 140 1.23 13.15 6.89
N ILE A 141 1.13 14.10 5.95
CA ILE A 141 2.20 14.38 4.97
C ILE A 141 3.46 14.84 5.69
N GLN A 142 3.37 15.75 6.66
CA GLN A 142 4.52 16.14 7.48
C GLN A 142 5.12 14.93 8.22
N TYR A 143 4.27 14.09 8.82
CA TYR A 143 4.70 12.86 9.49
C TYR A 143 5.44 11.91 8.54
N MET A 144 4.94 11.71 7.31
CA MET A 144 5.59 10.86 6.32
C MET A 144 7.01 11.28 6.00
N MET A 145 7.29 12.59 6.03
CA MET A 145 8.59 13.15 5.69
C MET A 145 9.59 13.08 6.85
N GLU A 146 9.11 13.08 8.08
CA GLU A 146 9.96 13.16 9.28
C GLU A 146 10.13 11.82 10.01
N THR A 147 9.21 10.86 9.79
CA THR A 147 9.12 9.66 10.63
C THR A 147 10.28 8.69 10.48
N LYS A 148 10.77 8.20 11.62
CA LYS A 148 11.73 7.10 11.74
C LYS A 148 11.11 5.84 12.33
N ASP A 149 9.77 5.80 12.40
CA ASP A 149 9.07 4.65 12.95
C ASP A 149 9.38 3.39 12.14
N ASP A 150 9.47 2.25 12.83
CA ASP A 150 9.73 0.94 12.25
C ASP A 150 8.58 0.50 11.35
N SER A 151 7.35 0.53 11.87
CA SER A 151 6.10 0.39 11.11
C SER A 151 5.27 1.67 11.30
N PRO A 152 5.40 2.64 10.38
CA PRO A 152 4.71 3.92 10.47
C PRO A 152 3.18 3.81 10.36
N LEU A 153 2.47 4.81 10.89
CA LEU A 153 1.05 5.01 10.61
C LEU A 153 0.80 5.05 9.10
N TYR A 154 -0.36 4.54 8.69
CA TYR A 154 -0.68 4.32 7.28
C TYR A 154 -2.11 4.77 6.99
N ILE A 155 -2.31 5.67 6.02
CA ILE A 155 -3.66 6.02 5.58
C ILE A 155 -4.24 4.80 4.84
N PHE A 156 -5.37 4.33 5.34
CA PHE A 156 -6.15 3.24 4.76
C PHE A 156 -7.64 3.57 4.92
N ASP A 157 -8.14 4.43 4.04
CA ASP A 157 -9.44 5.07 4.21
C ASP A 157 -10.45 4.61 3.15
N SER A 158 -11.50 3.93 3.59
CA SER A 158 -12.56 3.43 2.71
C SER A 158 -13.67 4.43 2.41
N SER A 159 -13.73 5.54 3.14
CA SER A 159 -14.82 6.52 3.06
C SER A 159 -14.41 7.83 2.38
N PHE A 160 -13.20 7.85 1.79
CA PHE A 160 -12.61 9.02 1.16
C PHE A 160 -13.44 9.57 -0.02
N ALA A 161 -14.22 8.72 -0.68
CA ALA A 161 -14.98 9.08 -1.89
C ALA A 161 -16.45 9.44 -1.57
N GLU A 162 -16.86 9.34 -0.30
CA GLU A 162 -18.23 9.46 0.17
C GLU A 162 -18.45 10.72 1.02
N ARG A 163 -17.41 11.18 1.74
CA ARG A 163 -17.51 12.37 2.61
C ARG A 163 -17.63 13.64 1.78
N GLU A 164 -18.47 14.57 2.22
CA GLU A 164 -18.78 15.82 1.50
C GLU A 164 -17.54 16.59 1.01
N SER A 165 -16.52 16.72 1.86
CA SER A 165 -15.31 17.48 1.56
C SER A 165 -14.30 16.77 0.66
N THR A 166 -14.38 15.44 0.53
CA THR A 166 -13.40 14.62 -0.22
C THR A 166 -14.03 13.84 -1.38
N ARG A 167 -15.35 13.90 -1.55
CA ARG A 167 -16.07 13.17 -2.61
C ARG A 167 -15.61 13.53 -4.03
N SER A 168 -14.96 14.68 -4.24
CA SER A 168 -14.41 15.03 -5.56
C SER A 168 -13.32 14.05 -6.01
N MET A 169 -12.58 13.42 -5.08
CA MET A 169 -11.54 12.44 -5.37
C MET A 169 -12.03 11.23 -6.20
N ARG A 170 -13.33 10.92 -6.13
CA ARG A 170 -13.94 9.83 -6.92
C ARG A 170 -13.93 10.10 -8.43
N HIS A 171 -13.71 11.35 -8.84
CA HIS A 171 -13.66 11.76 -10.24
C HIS A 171 -12.24 11.72 -10.81
N ASP A 172 -11.23 11.41 -9.99
CA ASP A 172 -9.83 11.39 -10.41
C ASP A 172 -9.38 10.06 -11.00
N TRP A 173 -10.24 9.05 -11.00
CA TRP A 173 -9.99 7.73 -11.55
C TRP A 173 -11.25 7.12 -12.13
N THR A 174 -11.10 6.10 -12.96
CA THR A 174 -12.20 5.32 -13.53
C THR A 174 -11.94 3.84 -13.33
N LEU A 175 -12.99 3.05 -13.16
CA LEU A 175 -12.88 1.60 -13.04
C LEU A 175 -12.18 1.03 -14.29
N PRO A 176 -11.11 0.23 -14.13
CA PRO A 176 -10.46 -0.39 -15.28
C PRO A 176 -11.39 -1.37 -15.99
N LYS A 177 -11.23 -1.51 -17.31
CA LYS A 177 -12.09 -2.35 -18.18
C LYS A 177 -12.21 -3.82 -17.75
N PHE A 178 -11.23 -4.33 -17.00
CA PHE A 178 -11.21 -5.73 -16.54
C PHE A 178 -12.06 -5.99 -15.29
N PHE A 179 -12.45 -4.96 -14.54
CA PHE A 179 -13.05 -5.10 -13.21
C PHE A 179 -14.42 -4.44 -13.11
N THR A 180 -15.17 -4.45 -14.21
CA THR A 180 -16.47 -3.79 -14.31
C THR A 180 -17.59 -4.54 -13.60
N ASP A 181 -17.41 -5.85 -13.42
CA ASP A 181 -18.36 -6.71 -12.72
C ASP A 181 -18.23 -6.49 -11.21
N ASP A 182 -19.12 -5.65 -10.67
CA ASP A 182 -19.22 -5.36 -9.24
C ASP A 182 -20.48 -6.02 -8.65
N LEU A 183 -20.41 -7.33 -8.41
CA LEU A 183 -21.56 -8.12 -7.93
C LEU A 183 -22.07 -7.66 -6.56
N PHE A 184 -21.22 -7.09 -5.70
CA PHE A 184 -21.64 -6.55 -4.40
C PHE A 184 -22.58 -5.35 -4.52
N LYS A 185 -22.60 -4.67 -5.67
CA LYS A 185 -23.56 -3.60 -5.96
C LYS A 185 -25.01 -4.07 -5.81
N LEU A 186 -25.30 -5.36 -6.05
CA LEU A 186 -26.64 -5.95 -5.93
C LEU A 186 -27.17 -5.95 -4.47
N VAL A 187 -26.28 -5.92 -3.49
CA VAL A 187 -26.65 -5.85 -2.05
C VAL A 187 -27.08 -4.42 -1.65
N GLY A 188 -26.71 -3.43 -2.47
CA GLY A 188 -26.99 -2.01 -2.30
C GLY A 188 -25.91 -1.27 -1.50
N GLU A 189 -25.66 0.00 -1.86
CA GLU A 189 -24.55 0.81 -1.33
C GLU A 189 -24.53 0.91 0.22
N ARG A 190 -25.69 0.93 0.87
CA ARG A 190 -25.76 1.00 2.34
C ARG A 190 -25.35 -0.30 3.05
N ARG A 191 -25.48 -1.45 2.39
CA ARG A 191 -25.32 -2.78 3.00
C ARG A 191 -24.08 -3.51 2.51
N ARG A 192 -23.53 -3.13 1.36
CA ARG A 192 -22.31 -3.73 0.84
C ARG A 192 -21.13 -3.45 1.80
N PRO A 193 -20.17 -4.38 1.93
CA PRO A 193 -18.93 -4.11 2.62
C PRO A 193 -18.14 -2.96 1.96
N PRO A 194 -17.23 -2.29 2.70
CA PRO A 194 -16.24 -1.39 2.10
C PRO A 194 -15.46 -2.11 1.00
N TYR A 195 -15.22 -1.43 -0.13
CA TYR A 195 -14.68 -2.07 -1.36
C TYR A 195 -13.65 -1.23 -2.12
N ARG A 196 -13.36 -0.01 -1.65
CA ARG A 196 -12.36 0.89 -2.22
C ARG A 196 -11.65 1.61 -1.11
N TRP A 197 -10.35 1.84 -1.26
CA TRP A 197 -9.53 2.50 -0.25
C TRP A 197 -8.57 3.48 -0.89
N LEU A 198 -8.47 4.68 -0.32
CA LEU A 198 -7.31 5.53 -0.53
C LEU A 198 -6.19 5.04 0.39
N VAL A 199 -5.03 4.82 -0.20
CA VAL A 199 -3.89 4.22 0.48
C VAL A 199 -2.66 5.11 0.31
N LEU A 200 -2.17 5.67 1.41
CA LEU A 200 -1.00 6.57 1.43
C LEU A 200 -0.12 6.27 2.65
N GLY A 201 1.18 6.15 2.43
CA GLY A 201 2.12 5.81 3.50
C GLY A 201 3.56 6.12 3.19
N PRO A 202 4.38 6.35 4.23
CA PRO A 202 5.81 6.50 4.07
C PRO A 202 6.48 5.13 3.83
N GLU A 203 7.78 5.15 3.57
CA GLU A 203 8.60 3.95 3.56
C GLU A 203 8.40 3.11 4.84
N ARG A 204 8.50 1.77 4.72
CA ARG A 204 8.30 0.76 5.77
C ARG A 204 6.85 0.51 6.20
N SER A 205 5.91 1.41 5.87
CA SER A 205 4.48 1.13 6.06
C SER A 205 3.99 0.05 5.09
N GLY A 206 2.96 -0.70 5.48
CA GLY A 206 2.38 -1.74 4.63
C GLY A 206 1.41 -2.64 5.36
N SER A 207 0.84 -3.60 4.65
CA SER A 207 -0.09 -4.59 5.18
C SER A 207 0.62 -5.93 5.37
N TYR A 208 0.43 -6.54 6.54
CA TYR A 208 0.92 -7.90 6.81
C TYR A 208 0.25 -8.92 5.88
N ILE A 209 0.83 -10.12 5.75
CA ILE A 209 0.28 -11.19 4.90
C ILE A 209 -1.18 -11.49 5.32
N HIS A 210 -2.08 -11.45 4.34
CA HIS A 210 -3.49 -11.74 4.51
C HIS A 210 -4.10 -12.30 3.22
N ILE A 211 -5.32 -12.80 3.35
CA ILE A 211 -6.21 -13.15 2.24
C ILE A 211 -7.36 -12.15 2.34
N ASP A 212 -7.76 -11.56 1.21
CA ASP A 212 -8.85 -10.59 1.19
C ASP A 212 -10.16 -11.21 1.72
N PRO A 213 -11.04 -10.45 2.38
CA PRO A 213 -12.23 -11.00 2.98
C PRO A 213 -13.23 -11.50 1.94
N LEU A 214 -14.11 -12.43 2.34
CA LEU A 214 -15.25 -12.92 1.53
C LEU A 214 -14.89 -13.50 0.15
N GLY A 215 -13.63 -13.87 -0.09
CA GLY A 215 -13.22 -14.45 -1.36
C GLY A 215 -13.21 -13.45 -2.53
N THR A 216 -13.10 -12.13 -2.23
CA THR A 216 -13.09 -11.07 -3.26
C THR A 216 -11.71 -10.80 -3.84
N SER A 217 -11.54 -10.94 -5.15
CA SER A 217 -10.29 -10.51 -5.80
C SER A 217 -10.13 -8.99 -5.72
N ALA A 218 -8.90 -8.49 -5.77
CA ALA A 218 -8.62 -7.06 -5.67
C ALA A 218 -7.69 -6.56 -6.78
N TRP A 219 -7.80 -5.28 -7.13
CA TRP A 219 -6.83 -4.57 -7.96
C TRP A 219 -6.22 -3.41 -7.17
N ASN A 220 -4.89 -3.26 -7.24
CA ASN A 220 -4.17 -2.16 -6.58
C ASN A 220 -3.50 -1.23 -7.60
N ALA A 221 -3.99 0.00 -7.73
CA ALA A 221 -3.41 1.02 -8.61
C ALA A 221 -2.35 1.86 -7.88
N LEU A 222 -1.08 1.56 -8.16
CA LEU A 222 0.05 2.31 -7.60
C LEU A 222 0.35 3.55 -8.46
N LEU A 223 0.01 4.74 -7.95
CA LEU A 223 0.21 6.00 -8.68
C LEU A 223 1.56 6.68 -8.40
N ALA A 224 2.11 6.49 -7.21
CA ALA A 224 3.39 7.08 -6.81
C ALA A 224 4.17 6.15 -5.88
N GLY A 225 5.51 6.22 -5.94
CA GLY A 225 6.40 5.41 -5.11
C GLY A 225 6.58 3.97 -5.61
N ARG A 226 6.87 3.06 -4.67
CA ARG A 226 7.11 1.63 -4.93
C ARG A 226 6.48 0.80 -3.82
N LYS A 227 5.90 -0.35 -4.18
CA LYS A 227 5.41 -1.37 -3.24
C LYS A 227 6.13 -2.69 -3.51
N CYS A 228 6.48 -3.39 -2.44
CA CYS A 228 7.05 -4.73 -2.49
C CYS A 228 5.94 -5.73 -2.14
N TRP A 229 5.70 -6.69 -3.02
CA TRP A 229 4.64 -7.69 -2.88
C TRP A 229 5.25 -9.08 -2.72
N ALA A 230 4.65 -9.89 -1.85
CA ALA A 230 4.89 -11.32 -1.78
C ALA A 230 3.53 -12.01 -1.91
N CYS A 231 3.33 -12.74 -3.01
CA CYS A 231 2.08 -13.44 -3.31
C CYS A 231 2.32 -14.95 -3.20
N PHE A 232 1.40 -15.65 -2.56
CA PHE A 232 1.46 -17.10 -2.36
C PHE A 232 0.17 -17.74 -2.86
N ARG A 233 0.24 -19.00 -3.30
CA ARG A 233 -0.97 -19.74 -3.66
C ARG A 233 -1.86 -19.89 -2.43
N PRO A 234 -3.19 -19.91 -2.59
CA PRO A 234 -4.12 -20.19 -1.48
C PRO A 234 -3.86 -21.53 -0.79
N SER A 235 -3.29 -22.49 -1.52
CA SER A 235 -2.91 -23.80 -0.99
C SER A 235 -1.64 -23.81 -0.13
N THR A 236 -0.89 -22.69 -0.07
CA THR A 236 0.32 -22.59 0.76
C THR A 236 -0.08 -22.64 2.24
N PRO A 237 0.51 -23.54 3.05
CA PRO A 237 0.19 -23.65 4.47
C PRO A 237 0.38 -22.32 5.20
N LYS A 238 -0.62 -21.92 5.99
CA LYS A 238 -0.64 -20.63 6.67
C LYS A 238 0.54 -20.47 7.61
N GLU A 239 0.98 -21.53 8.27
CA GLU A 239 2.06 -21.52 9.25
C GLU A 239 3.42 -21.21 8.62
N VAL A 240 3.57 -21.45 7.31
CA VAL A 240 4.79 -21.13 6.55
C VAL A 240 4.88 -19.63 6.30
N VAL A 241 3.77 -19.02 5.86
CA VAL A 241 3.75 -17.59 5.46
C VAL A 241 3.31 -16.66 6.60
N GLN A 242 2.67 -17.17 7.64
CA GLN A 242 2.25 -16.45 8.84
C GLN A 242 2.57 -17.29 10.08
N PRO A 243 3.86 -17.48 10.41
CA PRO A 243 4.25 -18.28 11.55
C PRO A 243 3.62 -17.72 12.84
N PRO A 244 3.15 -18.58 13.78
CA PRO A 244 2.45 -18.12 14.98
C PRO A 244 3.26 -17.14 15.83
N LYS A 245 4.59 -17.23 15.79
CA LYS A 245 5.52 -16.33 16.46
C LYS A 245 6.69 -16.01 15.54
N HIS A 246 6.96 -14.72 15.37
CA HIS A 246 8.22 -14.20 14.82
C HIS A 246 8.50 -12.81 15.40
N GLU A 247 9.74 -12.36 15.27
CA GLU A 247 10.16 -11.04 15.74
C GLU A 247 9.43 -9.91 14.98
N GLY A 248 9.17 -8.81 15.69
CA GLY A 248 8.55 -7.61 15.13
C GLY A 248 7.01 -7.65 15.00
N GLY A 249 6.36 -8.76 15.33
CA GLY A 249 4.89 -8.87 15.32
C GLY A 249 4.29 -8.86 13.90
N ARG A 250 2.96 -8.67 13.79
CA ARG A 250 2.22 -8.76 12.51
C ARG A 250 2.29 -7.46 11.71
N GLU A 251 3.50 -6.99 11.43
CA GLU A 251 3.77 -5.80 10.63
C GLU A 251 4.45 -6.22 9.32
N ALA A 252 4.16 -5.55 8.20
CA ALA A 252 4.71 -5.94 6.90
C ALA A 252 6.25 -5.92 6.88
N ILE A 253 6.85 -4.85 7.41
CA ILE A 253 8.31 -4.70 7.48
C ILE A 253 8.98 -5.79 8.33
N ALA A 254 8.35 -6.17 9.45
CA ALA A 254 8.83 -7.24 10.31
C ALA A 254 8.77 -8.60 9.60
N TRP A 255 7.71 -8.84 8.83
CA TRP A 255 7.60 -10.05 8.01
C TRP A 255 8.72 -10.14 6.98
N PHE A 256 8.99 -9.05 6.25
CA PHE A 256 10.10 -9.00 5.28
C PHE A 256 11.47 -9.11 5.94
N ALA A 257 11.62 -8.66 7.20
CA ALA A 257 12.87 -8.77 7.93
C ALA A 257 13.13 -10.20 8.46
N HIS A 258 12.09 -10.90 8.94
CA HIS A 258 12.27 -12.09 9.79
C HIS A 258 11.66 -13.39 9.23
N VAL A 259 10.72 -13.29 8.28
CA VAL A 259 10.04 -14.45 7.67
C VAL A 259 10.50 -14.62 6.22
N TYR A 260 10.41 -13.57 5.40
CA TYR A 260 10.79 -13.62 3.98
C TYR A 260 12.17 -14.24 3.71
N PRO A 261 13.26 -13.87 4.43
CA PRO A 261 14.59 -14.43 4.13
C PRO A 261 14.66 -15.95 4.30
N LYS A 262 13.85 -16.52 5.22
CA LYS A 262 13.79 -17.97 5.46
C LYS A 262 13.10 -18.69 4.31
N LEU A 263 12.13 -18.04 3.66
CA LEU A 263 11.43 -18.59 2.51
C LEU A 263 12.34 -18.63 1.28
N VAL A 264 13.12 -17.57 1.05
CA VAL A 264 14.08 -17.51 -0.07
C VAL A 264 15.18 -18.56 0.11
N VAL A 265 15.74 -18.71 1.32
CA VAL A 265 16.77 -19.74 1.58
C VAL A 265 16.22 -21.15 1.37
N ALA A 266 15.00 -21.43 1.84
CA ALA A 266 14.35 -22.72 1.64
C ALA A 266 14.09 -22.99 0.14
N GLU A 267 13.68 -21.98 -0.63
CA GLU A 267 13.55 -22.09 -2.08
C GLU A 267 14.90 -22.28 -2.77
N ASP A 268 15.97 -21.58 -2.38
CA ASP A 268 17.31 -21.75 -2.95
C ASP A 268 17.88 -23.15 -2.65
N GLU A 269 17.63 -23.70 -1.47
CA GLU A 269 17.99 -25.10 -1.15
C GLU A 269 17.24 -26.10 -2.05
N VAL A 270 15.99 -25.79 -2.41
CA VAL A 270 15.18 -26.59 -3.34
C VAL A 270 15.59 -26.34 -4.81
N ALA A 271 15.92 -25.11 -5.18
CA ALA A 271 16.27 -24.62 -6.53
C ALA A 271 17.75 -24.84 -6.91
N ARG A 272 18.58 -25.31 -5.97
CA ARG A 272 19.83 -26.03 -6.30
C ARG A 272 19.56 -27.36 -7.05
N ARG A 273 18.29 -27.70 -7.29
CA ARG A 273 17.82 -28.54 -8.39
C ARG A 273 17.38 -27.65 -9.57
N PRO A 274 17.76 -27.99 -10.81
CA PRO A 274 17.87 -27.02 -11.91
C PRO A 274 16.56 -26.24 -12.21
N PRO A 275 16.57 -24.90 -12.23
CA PRO A 275 15.37 -24.09 -12.44
C PRO A 275 15.32 -23.33 -13.79
N THR A 276 14.09 -22.95 -14.22
CA THR A 276 13.80 -22.13 -15.40
C THR A 276 13.17 -20.76 -15.03
N ARG A 277 13.96 -19.68 -15.22
CA ARG A 277 13.72 -18.23 -15.57
C ARG A 277 12.32 -17.57 -15.42
N SER A 278 12.11 -16.24 -15.24
CA SER A 278 12.91 -14.98 -15.08
C SER A 278 11.98 -13.74 -14.87
N GLU A 279 12.56 -12.56 -14.61
CA GLU A 279 12.01 -11.34 -13.94
C GLU A 279 11.48 -10.14 -14.80
N ALA A 280 10.79 -9.11 -14.22
CA ALA A 280 11.09 -7.62 -14.28
C ALA A 280 9.93 -6.55 -14.04
N ARG A 281 10.33 -5.30 -13.62
CA ARG A 281 9.60 -4.13 -12.99
C ARG A 281 9.07 -2.95 -13.84
N THR A 282 8.17 -2.13 -13.22
CA THR A 282 7.70 -0.69 -13.39
C THR A 282 6.16 -0.50 -13.62
N PRO A 283 5.60 0.71 -13.37
CA PRO A 283 4.41 0.93 -12.54
C PRO A 283 3.19 0.14 -12.99
N SER A 284 2.50 -0.41 -12.00
CA SER A 284 1.86 -1.69 -12.14
C SER A 284 0.55 -1.71 -11.37
N LEU A 285 -0.54 -2.03 -12.05
CA LEU A 285 -1.71 -2.55 -11.38
C LEU A 285 -1.42 -4.00 -11.00
N VAL A 286 -1.39 -4.32 -9.71
CA VAL A 286 -1.30 -5.72 -9.26
C VAL A 286 -2.71 -6.25 -9.05
N TRP A 287 -3.04 -7.35 -9.71
CA TRP A 287 -4.24 -8.15 -9.43
C TRP A 287 -3.85 -9.33 -8.53
N PRO A 288 -4.14 -9.31 -7.22
CA PRO A 288 -4.21 -10.52 -6.39
C PRO A 288 -5.60 -11.18 -6.50
N PRO A 289 -5.75 -12.26 -7.29
CA PRO A 289 -6.96 -13.07 -7.25
C PRO A 289 -7.02 -13.94 -5.98
N HIS A 290 -8.24 -14.33 -5.58
CA HIS A 290 -8.44 -15.47 -4.66
C HIS A 290 -8.15 -16.79 -5.33
#